data_AF-A0A1Q7LMM0-F1
#
_entry.id   AF-A0A1Q7LMM0-F1
#
_cell.length_a   1.000
_cell.length_b   1.000
_cell.length_c   1.000
_cell.angle_alpha   90.00
_cell.angle_beta   90.00
_cell.angle_gamma   90.00
#
_symmetry.space_group_name_H-M   'P 1'
#
loop_
_entity.id
_entity.type
_entity.pdbx_description
1 polymer ?
#
loop_
_entity_poly.entity_id
_entity_poly.type
_entity_poly.pdbx_seq_one_letter_code
_entity_poly.pdbx_strand_id
1 'polypeptide(L)' 'MKLVTVKLPEKLVTDVDQLVKAGVYHNRSDAIRAAVRDLLRRELWRTDQR' A
#
# COMPACT_ATOMS: atom_id res chain seq x y z
N MET A 1 -5.09 14.09 -4.97
CA MET A 1 -4.49 13.16 -3.99
C MET A 1 -4.05 13.97 -2.79
N LYS A 2 -4.26 13.51 -1.55
CA LYS A 2 -3.77 14.21 -0.34
C LYS A 2 -2.44 13.59 0.10
N LEU A 3 -1.49 14.41 0.56
CA LEU A 3 -0.23 13.94 1.12
C LEU A 3 -0.48 13.40 2.53
N VAL A 4 -0.07 12.16 2.79
CA VAL A 4 -0.17 11.53 4.10
C VAL A 4 1.23 11.03 4.47
N THR A 5 1.74 11.46 5.62
CA THR A 5 3.03 11.03 6.14
C THR A 5 2.81 9.99 7.21
N VAL A 6 3.41 8.81 7.06
CA VAL A 6 3.36 7.71 8.04
C VAL A 6 4.77 7.29 8.42
N LYS A 7 4.95 6.86 9.67
CA LYS A 7 6.20 6.25 10.12
C LYS A 7 6.12 4.74 9.93
N LEU A 8 7.03 4.18 9.14
CA LEU A 8 7.13 2.75 8.89
C LEU A 8 8.51 2.24 9.33
N PRO A 9 8.62 1.00 9.83
CA PRO A 9 9.90 0.39 10.10
C PRO A 9 10.70 0.22 8.80
N GLU A 10 12.03 0.36 8.89
CA GLU A 10 12.93 0.35 7.73
C GLU A 10 12.84 -0.92 6.89
N LYS A 11 12.57 -2.06 7.54
CA LYS A 11 12.41 -3.35 6.85
C LYS A 11 11.24 -3.31 5.86
N LEU A 12 10.09 -2.76 6.24
CA LEU A 12 8.94 -2.65 5.34
C LEU A 12 9.21 -1.70 4.18
N VAL A 13 9.93 -0.60 4.41
CA VAL A 13 10.32 0.33 3.34
C VAL A 13 11.24 -0.39 2.34
N THR A 14 12.20 -1.17 2.86
CA THR A 14 13.13 -1.94 2.04
C THR A 14 12.40 -2.99 1.19
N ASP A 15 11.46 -3.72 1.76
CA ASP A 15 10.66 -4.72 1.05
C ASP A 15 9.81 -4.07 -0.04
N VAL A 16 9.21 -2.90 0.23
CA VAL A 16 8.47 -2.12 -0.78
C VAL A 16 9.40 -1.63 -1.90
N ASP A 17 10.60 -1.16 -1.56
CA ASP A 17 11.59 -0.75 -2.55
C ASP A 17 12.06 -1.92 -3.43
N GLN A 18 12.14 -3.14 -2.90
CA GLN A 18 12.40 -4.34 -3.70
C GLN A 18 11.27 -4.62 -4.69
N LEU A 19 10.01 -4.46 -4.29
CA LEU A 19 8.86 -4.63 -5.19
C LEU A 19 8.85 -3.61 -6.33
N VAL A 20 9.27 -2.37 -6.04
CA VAL A 20 9.42 -1.33 -7.07
C VAL A 20 10.59 -1.67 -8.01
N LYS A 21 11.73 -2.12 -7.47
CA LYS A 21 12.89 -2.56 -8.27
C LYS A 21 12.58 -3.76 -9.16
N ALA A 22 11.71 -4.66 -8.71
CA ALA A 22 11.24 -5.80 -9.48
C ALA A 22 10.28 -5.42 -10.63
N GLY A 23 9.92 -4.14 -10.76
CA GLY A 23 9.03 -3.66 -11.82
C GLY A 23 7.55 -3.94 -11.59
N VAL A 24 7.18 -4.48 -10.43
CA VAL A 24 5.77 -4.77 -10.09
C VAL A 24 4.98 -3.48 -9.85
N TYR A 25 5.65 -2.45 -9.32
CA TYR A 25 5.06 -1.13 -9.07
C TYR A 25 5.97 -0.03 -9.58
N HIS A 26 5.38 1.05 -10.09
CA HIS A 26 6.14 2.19 -10.63
C HIS A 26 6.87 3.01 -9.56
N ASN A 27 6.31 3.09 -8.35
CA ASN A 27 6.90 3.82 -7.24
C ASN A 27 6.36 3.33 -5.89
N ARG A 28 7.05 3.71 -4.80
CA ARG A 28 6.66 3.37 -3.42
C ARG A 28 5.23 3.80 -3.09
N SER A 29 4.82 4.99 -3.51
CA SER A 29 3.48 5.51 -3.21
C SER A 29 2.38 4.70 -3.92
N ASP A 30 2.69 4.10 -5.07
CA ASP A 30 1.77 3.25 -5.81
C ASP A 30 1.60 1.90 -5.14
N ALA A 31 2.70 1.26 -4.75
CA ALA A 31 2.70 0.03 -3.97
C ALA A 31 1.91 0.18 -2.65
N ILE A 32 2.17 1.27 -1.90
CA ILE A 32 1.47 1.55 -0.63
C ILE A 32 -0.03 1.79 -0.89
N ARG A 33 -0.39 2.52 -1.95
CA ARG A 33 -1.80 2.78 -2.27
C ARG A 33 -2.54 1.52 -2.69
N ALA A 34 -1.89 0.62 -3.42
CA ALA A 34 -2.45 -0.68 -3.76
C ALA A 34 -2.72 -1.50 -2.50
N ALA A 35 -1.76 -1.57 -1.57
CA ALA A 35 -1.92 -2.25 -0.29
C ALA A 35 -3.07 -1.67 0.55
N VAL A 36 -3.17 -0.34 0.65
CA VAL A 36 -4.27 0.33 1.37
C VAL A 36 -5.62 0.05 0.70
N ARG A 37 -5.69 0.05 -0.63
CA ARG A 37 -6.92 -0.26 -1.37
C ARG A 37 -7.37 -1.70 -1.12
N ASP A 38 -6.44 -2.64 -1.15
CA ASP A 38 -6.72 -4.05 -0.87
C ASP A 38 -7.18 -4.27 0.56
N LEU A 39 -6.57 -3.58 1.53
CA LEU A 39 -7.01 -3.58 2.92
C LEU A 39 -8.45 -3.06 3.04
N LEU A 40 -8.75 -1.90 2.46
CA LEU A 40 -10.09 -1.31 2.51
C LEU A 40 -11.15 -2.18 1.80
N ARG A 41 -10.78 -2.82 0.69
CA ARG A 41 -11.64 -3.81 0.01
C ARG A 41 -11.99 -4.99 0.91
N ARG A 42 -11.01 -5.50 1.65
CA ARG A 42 -11.18 -6.67 2.53
C ARG A 42 -12.02 -6.35 3.76
N GLU A 43 -11.74 -5.22 4.41
CA GLU A 43 -12.33 -4.89 5.72
C GLU A 43 -13.64 -4.10 5.60
N LEU A 44 -13.67 -3.08 4.72
CA LEU A 44 -14.78 -2.14 4.66
C LEU A 44 -15.86 -2.60 3.68
N TRP A 45 -15.47 -2.96 2.45
CA TRP A 45 -16.44 -3.27 1.39
C TRP A 45 -17.04 -4.68 1.47
N ARG A 46 -16.51 -5.56 2.34
CA ARG A 46 -17.22 -6.80 2.71
C ARG A 46 -18.28 -6.57 3.79
N THR A 47 -18.10 -5.55 4.62
CA THR A 47 -19.01 -5.24 5.74
C THR A 47 -20.26 -4.49 5.26
N ASP A 48 -20.17 -3.74 4.16
CA ASP A 48 -21.28 -2.97 3.56
C ASP A 48 -22.34 -3.84 2.84
N GLN A 49 -22.17 -5.17 2.84
CA GLN A 49 -23.13 -6.13 2.27
C GLN A 49 -24.03 -6.77 3.33
N ARG A 50 -24.14 -6.19 4.54
CA ARG A 50 -25.03 -6.64 5.61
C ARG A 50 -26.09 -5.61 5.96
#